data_AF-A0A9N8KRB3-F1
#
_entry.id   AF-A0A9N8KRB3-F1
#
_cell.length_a   1.000
_cell.length_b   1.000
_cell.length_c   1.000
_cell.angle_alpha   90.00
_cell.angle_beta   90.00
_cell.angle_gamma   90.00
#
_symmetry.space_group_name_H-M   'P 1'
#
loop_
_entity.id
_entity.type
_entity.pdbx_description
1 polymer ?
#
loop_
_entity_poly.entity_id
_entity_poly.type
_entity_poly.pdbx_seq_one_letter_code
_entity_poly.pdbx_strand_id
1 'polypeptide(L)'
;MEQQQNIVEDVMDIAGRRKGCWRIQDCGSCLKSKHSCGWCPSSSTCIPTTGNLLSPLNHPVCPLASERYELRTASLGCNCSTYTLVSILVTVVATIAALVLLSGVLWLLKWWGRLMRSGGWEIVVEEDGRVREGTWRRGGWWPRWMVARR
;
A
#
# COMPACT_ATOMS: atom_id res chain seq x y z
N MET A 1 22.36 34.20 -31.38
CA MET A 1 22.59 33.04 -32.28
C MET A 1 22.79 31.74 -31.50
N GLU A 2 23.43 31.77 -30.33
CA GLU A 2 23.64 30.58 -29.47
C GLU A 2 22.35 29.83 -29.08
N GLN A 3 21.28 30.55 -28.71
CA GLN A 3 19.99 29.92 -28.35
C GLN A 3 19.38 29.09 -29.49
N GLN A 4 19.56 29.51 -30.74
CA GLN A 4 18.97 28.84 -31.89
C GLN A 4 19.74 27.57 -32.25
N GLN A 5 21.03 27.50 -31.92
CA GLN A 5 21.87 26.33 -32.14
C GLN A 5 21.52 25.22 -31.13
N ASN A 6 21.33 25.58 -29.85
CA ASN A 6 20.95 24.64 -28.80
C ASN A 6 19.61 23.95 -29.07
N ILE A 7 18.60 24.70 -29.55
CA ILE A 7 17.28 24.14 -29.88
C ILE A 7 17.36 23.09 -30.98
N VAL A 8 18.18 23.33 -32.02
CA VAL A 8 18.32 22.37 -33.13
C VAL A 8 18.98 21.08 -32.65
N GLU A 9 19.99 21.19 -31.77
CA GLU A 9 20.66 20.03 -31.19
C GLU A 9 19.71 19.19 -30.33
N ASP A 10 18.91 19.83 -29.46
CA ASP A 10 17.90 19.18 -28.62
C ASP A 10 16.83 18.46 -29.46
N VAL A 11 16.32 19.10 -30.51
CA VAL A 11 15.30 18.51 -31.40
C VAL A 11 15.85 17.29 -32.12
N MET A 12 17.11 17.34 -32.56
CA MET A 12 17.77 16.22 -33.23
C MET A 12 18.02 15.05 -32.29
N ASP A 13 18.37 15.29 -31.02
CA ASP A 13 18.50 14.24 -30.01
C ASP A 13 17.15 13.57 -29.70
N ILE A 14 16.08 14.35 -29.52
CA ILE A 14 14.73 13.83 -29.29
C ILE A 14 14.26 12.97 -30.47
N ALA A 15 14.50 13.42 -31.70
CA ALA A 15 14.18 12.67 -32.91
C ALA A 15 14.99 11.36 -33.00
N GLY A 16 16.28 11.41 -32.65
CA GLY A 16 17.16 10.25 -32.58
C GLY A 16 16.66 9.20 -31.58
N ARG A 17 16.33 9.63 -30.35
CA ARG A 17 15.76 8.76 -29.30
C ARG A 17 14.45 8.11 -29.76
N ARG A 18 13.55 8.89 -30.36
CA ARG A 18 12.26 8.38 -30.83
C ARG A 18 12.43 7.30 -31.91
N LYS A 19 13.28 7.57 -32.91
CA LYS A 19 13.60 6.59 -33.97
C LYS A 19 14.26 5.33 -33.40
N GLY A 20 15.15 5.49 -32.42
CA GLY A 20 15.83 4.38 -31.73
C GLY A 20 14.86 3.45 -31.02
N CYS A 21 13.90 4.00 -30.27
CA CYS A 21 12.88 3.20 -29.59
C CYS A 21 11.94 2.51 -30.58
N TRP A 22 11.37 3.26 -31.54
CA TRP A 22 10.34 2.75 -32.44
C TRP A 22 10.81 1.63 -33.37
N ARG A 23 12.11 1.57 -33.67
CA ARG A 23 12.70 0.49 -34.47
C ARG A 23 12.64 -0.87 -33.79
N ILE A 24 12.48 -0.91 -32.47
CA ILE A 24 12.53 -2.15 -31.69
C ILE A 24 11.12 -2.69 -31.50
N GLN A 25 10.91 -3.95 -31.85
CA GLN A 25 9.63 -4.65 -31.78
C GLN A 25 9.64 -5.78 -30.74
N ASP A 26 10.65 -5.80 -29.86
CA ASP A 26 10.78 -6.79 -28.78
C ASP A 26 10.90 -6.09 -27.43
N CYS A 27 10.17 -6.61 -26.43
CA CYS A 27 10.21 -6.08 -25.08
C CYS A 27 11.64 -6.08 -24.50
N GLY A 28 12.35 -7.20 -24.56
CA GLY A 28 13.67 -7.33 -23.94
C GLY A 28 14.69 -6.36 -24.52
N SER A 29 14.69 -6.20 -25.84
CA SER A 29 15.56 -5.28 -26.56
C SER A 29 15.17 -3.82 -26.33
N CYS A 30 13.87 -3.53 -26.22
CA CYS A 30 13.35 -2.19 -25.95
C CYS A 30 13.81 -1.70 -24.58
N LEU A 31 13.66 -2.53 -23.56
CA LEU A 31 14.00 -2.20 -22.18
C LEU A 31 15.51 -2.09 -21.93
N LYS A 32 16.33 -2.83 -22.70
CA LYS A 32 17.81 -2.76 -22.63
C LYS A 32 18.42 -1.65 -23.49
N SER A 33 17.59 -0.90 -24.22
CA SER A 33 18.08 0.15 -25.10
C SER A 33 18.66 1.34 -24.32
N LYS A 34 19.67 1.99 -24.90
CA LYS A 34 20.37 3.14 -24.27
C LYS A 34 19.48 4.39 -24.13
N HIS A 35 18.36 4.46 -24.84
CA HIS A 35 17.54 5.67 -24.98
C HIS A 35 16.37 5.77 -23.99
N SER A 36 16.37 4.96 -22.93
CA SER A 36 15.31 4.87 -21.91
C SER A 36 13.93 4.72 -22.58
N CYS A 37 13.71 3.57 -23.23
CA CYS A 37 12.43 3.27 -23.86
C CYS A 37 11.52 2.47 -22.90
N GLY A 38 10.21 2.56 -23.14
CA GLY A 38 9.17 1.78 -22.48
C GLY A 38 8.44 0.90 -23.49
N TRP A 39 7.93 -0.24 -23.02
CA TRP A 39 7.24 -1.21 -23.84
C TRP A 39 5.74 -1.25 -23.50
N CYS A 40 4.90 -1.07 -24.52
CA CYS A 40 3.45 -1.22 -24.42
C CYS A 40 3.08 -2.63 -24.93
N PRO A 41 2.66 -3.56 -24.06
CA PRO A 41 2.53 -4.97 -24.42
C PRO A 41 1.39 -5.25 -25.39
N SER A 42 0.26 -4.58 -25.27
CA SER A 42 -0.94 -4.93 -26.01
C SER A 42 -0.92 -4.37 -27.44
N SER A 43 -0.27 -3.22 -27.65
CA SER A 43 0.08 -2.70 -28.98
C SER A 43 1.42 -3.22 -29.53
N SER A 44 2.23 -3.89 -28.69
CA SER A 44 3.59 -4.34 -29.04
C SER A 44 4.49 -3.22 -29.57
N THR A 45 4.40 -2.03 -28.95
CA THR A 45 5.15 -0.85 -29.39
C THR A 45 6.20 -0.40 -28.37
N CYS A 46 7.36 0.01 -28.87
CA CYS A 46 8.46 0.58 -28.07
C CYS A 46 8.50 2.10 -28.21
N ILE A 47 8.34 2.82 -27.09
CA ILE A 47 8.10 4.28 -27.07
C ILE A 47 9.15 4.94 -26.18
N PRO A 48 9.66 6.13 -26.53
CA PRO A 48 10.54 6.88 -25.64
C PRO A 48 9.81 7.25 -24.33
N THR A 49 10.40 6.92 -23.19
CA THR A 49 9.88 7.28 -21.87
C THR A 49 10.96 8.02 -21.07
N THR A 50 10.55 8.76 -20.05
CA THR A 50 11.45 9.47 -19.14
C THR A 50 12.04 8.56 -18.05
N GLY A 51 11.69 7.27 -18.04
CA GLY A 51 12.28 6.27 -17.14
C GLY A 51 11.68 6.24 -15.73
N ASN A 52 10.66 7.06 -15.44
CA ASN A 52 10.01 7.04 -14.13
C ASN A 52 9.06 5.83 -14.01
N LEU A 53 9.15 5.11 -12.89
CA LEU A 53 8.27 3.99 -12.55
C LEU A 53 6.78 4.37 -12.55
N LEU A 54 6.49 5.65 -12.24
CA LEU A 54 5.15 6.21 -12.17
C LEU A 54 4.80 7.09 -13.39
N SER A 55 5.59 7.05 -14.47
CA SER A 55 5.23 7.73 -15.74
C SER A 55 3.80 7.47 -16.22
N PRO A 56 3.22 6.25 -16.13
CA PRO A 56 1.85 6.03 -16.61
C PRO A 56 0.75 6.71 -15.79
N LEU A 57 1.06 7.24 -14.60
CA LEU A 57 0.10 7.99 -13.78
C LEU A 57 0.01 9.47 -14.17
N ASN A 58 1.10 10.05 -14.69
CA ASN A 58 1.16 11.47 -15.02
C ASN A 58 0.87 11.78 -16.49
N HIS A 59 1.24 10.90 -17.43
CA HIS A 59 1.04 11.14 -18.86
C HIS A 59 0.67 9.87 -19.63
N PRO A 60 -0.22 9.98 -20.65
CA PRO A 60 -0.54 8.86 -21.52
C PRO A 60 0.65 8.53 -22.43
N VAL A 61 1.46 7.55 -22.03
CA VAL A 61 2.66 7.15 -22.79
C VAL A 61 2.33 6.19 -23.94
N CYS A 62 1.36 5.29 -23.74
CA CYS A 62 0.93 4.31 -24.75
C CYS A 62 -0.21 4.85 -25.63
N PRO A 63 -0.29 4.41 -26.90
CA PRO A 63 -1.32 4.84 -27.86
C PRO A 63 -2.74 4.47 -27.42
N LEU A 64 -2.90 3.35 -26.72
CA LEU A 64 -4.18 2.96 -26.11
C LEU A 64 -4.26 3.38 -24.64
N ALA A 65 -5.41 3.91 -24.25
CA ALA A 65 -5.67 4.36 -22.89
C ALA A 65 -5.72 3.21 -21.86
N SER A 66 -6.21 2.04 -22.27
CA SER A 66 -6.27 0.82 -21.46
C SER A 66 -4.87 0.28 -21.12
N GLU A 67 -3.88 0.48 -21.99
CA GLU A 67 -2.53 -0.07 -21.85
C GLU A 67 -1.62 0.76 -20.96
N ARG A 68 -2.08 1.93 -20.48
CA ARG A 68 -1.25 2.85 -19.69
C ARG A 68 -0.71 2.18 -18.44
N TYR A 69 -1.55 1.44 -17.71
CA TYR A 69 -1.14 0.74 -16.50
C TYR A 69 -0.35 -0.56 -16.79
N GLU A 70 -0.31 -0.98 -18.05
CA GLU A 70 0.41 -2.17 -18.50
C GLU A 70 1.84 -1.85 -18.98
N LEU A 71 2.24 -0.57 -19.00
CA LEU A 71 3.57 -0.13 -19.41
C LEU A 71 4.67 -0.90 -18.64
N ARG A 72 5.58 -1.51 -19.40
CA ARG A 72 6.78 -2.16 -18.90
C ARG A 72 7.97 -1.21 -19.08
N THR A 73 8.73 -0.98 -18.03
CA THR A 73 9.92 -0.11 -18.04
C THR A 73 11.18 -0.91 -17.74
N ALA A 74 12.34 -0.33 -18.03
CA ALA A 74 13.63 -1.02 -17.89
C ALA A 74 13.90 -1.55 -16.46
N SER A 75 13.37 -0.87 -15.45
CA SER A 75 13.51 -1.23 -14.03
C SER A 75 12.60 -2.38 -13.58
N LEU A 76 11.45 -2.58 -14.23
CA LEU A 76 10.49 -3.64 -13.92
C LEU A 76 10.71 -4.90 -14.78
N GLY A 77 11.36 -4.75 -15.92
CA GLY A 77 11.60 -5.83 -16.88
C GLY A 77 10.36 -6.22 -17.68
N CYS A 78 10.45 -7.32 -18.43
CA CYS A 78 9.38 -7.73 -19.35
C CYS A 78 8.27 -8.57 -18.73
N ASN A 79 8.47 -9.08 -17.50
CA ASN A 79 7.51 -9.98 -16.85
C ASN A 79 6.68 -9.30 -15.77
N CYS A 80 7.10 -8.13 -15.27
CA CYS A 80 6.37 -7.37 -14.26
C CYS A 80 5.87 -6.07 -14.87
N SER A 81 4.59 -5.77 -14.65
CA SER A 81 3.97 -4.53 -15.09
C SER A 81 3.84 -3.56 -13.92
N THR A 82 3.67 -2.27 -14.22
CA THR A 82 3.41 -1.24 -13.20
C THR A 82 2.17 -1.60 -12.38
N TYR A 83 1.14 -2.18 -13.01
CA TYR A 83 -0.07 -2.65 -12.33
C TYR A 83 0.22 -3.68 -11.23
N THR A 84 1.05 -4.69 -11.50
CA THR A 84 1.34 -5.75 -10.51
C THR A 84 2.14 -5.19 -9.33
N LEU A 85 3.09 -4.28 -9.59
CA LEU A 85 3.84 -3.62 -8.53
C LEU A 85 2.93 -2.78 -7.63
N VAL A 86 2.05 -1.96 -8.22
CA VAL A 86 1.11 -1.13 -7.45
C VAL A 86 0.13 -2.01 -6.67
N SER A 87 -0.39 -3.07 -7.28
CA SER A 87 -1.28 -4.02 -6.61
C SER A 87 -0.63 -4.66 -5.38
N ILE A 88 0.64 -5.12 -5.50
CA ILE A 88 1.37 -5.71 -4.37
C ILE A 88 1.62 -4.66 -3.29
N LEU A 89 2.07 -3.45 -3.64
CA LEU A 89 2.29 -2.38 -2.67
C LEU A 89 1.02 -2.01 -1.90
N VAL A 90 -0.09 -1.82 -2.62
CA VAL A 90 -1.40 -1.52 -2.01
C VAL A 90 -1.84 -2.67 -1.10
N THR A 91 -1.66 -3.91 -1.52
CA THR A 91 -2.03 -5.10 -0.72
C THR A 91 -1.23 -5.17 0.58
N VAL A 92 0.10 -4.95 0.51
CA VAL A 92 0.97 -4.95 1.70
C VAL A 92 0.54 -3.85 2.68
N VAL A 93 0.34 -2.62 2.19
CA VAL A 93 -0.10 -1.48 3.03
C VAL A 93 -1.47 -1.77 3.65
N ALA A 94 -2.42 -2.28 2.87
CA ALA A 94 -3.76 -2.63 3.36
C ALA A 94 -3.71 -3.72 4.44
N THR A 95 -2.85 -4.73 4.27
CA THR A 95 -2.69 -5.81 5.25
C THR A 95 -2.09 -5.30 6.55
N ILE A 96 -1.07 -4.44 6.48
CA ILE A 96 -0.48 -3.79 7.67
C ILE A 96 -1.53 -2.93 8.38
N ALA A 97 -2.27 -2.11 7.63
CA ALA A 97 -3.34 -1.28 8.18
C ALA A 97 -4.41 -2.12 8.88
N ALA A 98 -4.82 -3.24 8.26
CA ALA A 98 -5.78 -4.17 8.87
C ALA A 98 -5.28 -4.75 10.19
N LEU A 99 -4.01 -5.17 10.27
CA LEU A 99 -3.41 -5.69 11.51
C LEU A 99 -3.32 -4.63 12.61
N VAL A 100 -2.96 -3.38 12.25
CA VAL A 100 -2.91 -2.26 13.20
C VAL A 100 -4.32 -1.94 13.72
N LEU A 101 -5.32 -1.90 12.85
CA LEU A 101 -6.71 -1.68 13.27
C LEU A 101 -7.21 -2.80 14.19
N LEU A 102 -6.94 -4.05 13.83
CA LEU A 102 -7.39 -5.22 14.61
C LEU A 102 -6.72 -5.24 15.98
N SER A 103 -5.41 -5.00 16.05
CA SER A 103 -4.69 -4.88 17.32
C SER A 103 -5.17 -3.69 18.16
N GLY A 104 -5.46 -2.55 17.53
CA GLY A 104 -6.06 -1.39 18.18
C GLY A 104 -7.41 -1.71 18.80
N VAL A 105 -8.31 -2.36 18.06
CA VAL A 105 -9.62 -2.81 18.54
C VAL A 105 -9.47 -3.77 19.73
N LEU A 106 -8.59 -4.78 19.63
CA LEU A 106 -8.35 -5.71 20.73
C LEU A 106 -7.78 -5.02 21.97
N TRP A 107 -6.90 -4.03 21.78
CA TRP A 107 -6.35 -3.24 22.87
C TRP A 107 -7.41 -2.37 23.54
N LEU A 108 -8.26 -1.72 22.75
CA LEU A 108 -9.43 -0.97 23.22
C LEU A 108 -10.38 -1.87 24.01
N LEU A 109 -10.73 -3.05 23.49
CA LEU A 109 -11.58 -4.02 24.19
C LEU A 109 -10.94 -4.50 25.49
N LYS A 110 -9.63 -4.77 25.51
CA LYS A 110 -8.91 -5.17 26.73
C LYS A 110 -8.84 -4.02 27.74
N TRP A 111 -8.61 -2.79 27.29
CA TRP A 111 -8.59 -1.60 28.16
C TRP A 111 -9.97 -1.34 28.75
N TRP A 112 -11.01 -1.37 27.90
CA TRP A 112 -12.40 -1.26 28.29
C TRP A 112 -12.81 -2.39 29.25
N GLY A 113 -12.41 -3.64 28.98
CA GLY A 113 -12.64 -4.78 29.88
C GLY A 113 -11.89 -4.69 31.21
N ARG A 114 -10.73 -4.00 31.25
CA ARG A 114 -10.05 -3.68 32.53
C ARG A 114 -10.81 -2.60 33.30
N LEU A 115 -11.37 -1.60 32.62
CA LEU A 115 -12.20 -0.56 33.25
C LEU A 115 -13.57 -1.08 33.72
N MET A 116 -14.19 -1.95 32.92
CA MET A 116 -15.51 -2.55 33.18
C MET A 116 -15.45 -3.77 34.11
N ARG A 117 -14.24 -4.22 34.53
CA ARG A 117 -14.11 -5.29 35.55
C ARG A 117 -14.53 -4.73 36.90
N SER A 118 -15.84 -4.57 37.05
CA SER A 118 -16.53 -4.10 38.24
C SER A 118 -16.76 -5.27 39.18
N GLY A 119 -15.73 -5.61 39.95
CA GLY A 119 -15.87 -6.49 41.10
C GLY A 119 -15.88 -7.99 40.81
N GLY A 120 -15.82 -8.75 41.89
CA GLY A 120 -15.83 -10.22 41.91
C GLY A 120 -16.49 -10.73 43.18
N TRP A 121 -16.62 -12.05 43.30
CA TRP A 121 -17.07 -12.70 44.52
C TRP A 121 -15.89 -12.91 45.46
N GLU A 122 -16.08 -12.58 46.73
CA GLU A 122 -15.13 -12.84 47.80
C GLU A 122 -15.83 -13.70 48.86
N ILE A 123 -15.17 -14.78 49.26
CA ILE A 123 -15.62 -15.63 50.35
C ILE A 123 -14.82 -15.21 51.57
N VAL A 124 -15.46 -14.48 52.49
CA VAL A 124 -14.83 -14.06 53.73
C VAL A 124 -15.17 -15.09 54.80
N VAL A 125 -14.14 -15.77 55.32
CA VAL A 125 -14.28 -16.67 56.46
C VAL A 125 -14.03 -15.84 57.72
N GLU A 126 -15.09 -15.63 58.50
CA GLU A 126 -15.03 -14.91 59.76
C GLU A 126 -14.35 -15.79 60.83
N GLU A 127 -13.69 -15.19 61.83
CA GLU A 127 -12.94 -15.95 62.85
C GLU A 127 -13.81 -16.92 63.66
N ASP A 128 -15.13 -16.70 63.67
CA ASP A 128 -16.13 -17.61 64.25
C ASP A 128 -16.38 -18.89 63.41
N GLY A 129 -15.64 -19.09 62.32
CA GLY A 129 -15.80 -20.22 61.39
C GLY A 129 -17.02 -20.11 60.46
N ARG A 130 -17.71 -18.96 60.46
CA ARG A 130 -18.86 -18.69 59.58
C ARG A 130 -18.38 -18.18 58.23
N VAL A 131 -18.99 -18.69 57.17
CA VAL A 131 -18.70 -18.27 55.79
C VAL A 131 -19.72 -17.22 55.36
N ARG A 132 -19.25 -16.04 54.96
CA ARG A 132 -20.07 -15.01 54.32
C ARG A 132 -19.68 -14.84 52.86
N GLU A 133 -20.67 -15.00 51.99
CA GLU A 133 -20.54 -14.72 50.57
C GLU A 133 -20.78 -13.22 50.33
N GLY A 134 -19.73 -12.51 49.92
CA GLY A 134 -19.77 -11.08 49.64
C GLY A 134 -19.43 -10.77 48.18
N THR A 135 -19.93 -9.65 47.67
CA THR A 135 -19.47 -9.10 46.39
C THR A 135 -18.53 -7.94 46.68
N TRP A 136 -17.28 -8.05 46.24
CA TRP A 136 -16.30 -6.97 46.36
C TRP A 136 -16.34 -6.06 45.13
N ARG A 137 -16.19 -4.74 45.34
CA ARG A 137 -16.21 -3.71 44.28
C ARG A 137 -14.90 -2.94 44.22
N ARG A 138 -14.39 -2.72 43.01
CA ARG A 138 -13.16 -1.95 42.78
C ARG A 138 -13.36 -0.42 42.70
N GLY A 139 -14.60 0.10 42.78
CA GLY A 139 -14.88 1.54 42.77
C GLY A 139 -16.36 1.92 42.88
N GLY A 140 -16.64 3.12 43.41
CA GLY A 140 -17.99 3.58 43.79
C GLY A 140 -18.93 4.04 42.66
N TRP A 141 -18.44 4.14 41.42
CA TRP A 141 -19.23 4.66 40.29
C TRP A 141 -20.07 3.62 39.53
N TRP A 142 -19.95 2.33 39.84
CA TRP A 142 -20.72 1.28 39.16
C TRP A 142 -22.02 0.94 39.94
N PRO A 143 -23.21 0.96 39.29
CA PRO A 143 -24.49 0.64 39.92
C PRO A 143 -24.53 -0.74 40.57
N ARG A 144 -25.36 -0.89 41.62
CA ARG A 144 -25.35 -2.12 42.43
C ARG A 144 -25.77 -3.38 41.66
N TRP A 145 -26.59 -3.20 40.63
CA TRP A 145 -27.20 -4.25 39.83
C TRP A 145 -26.32 -4.83 38.70
N MET A 146 -25.19 -4.20 38.36
CA MET A 146 -24.26 -4.67 37.31
C MET A 146 -23.17 -5.64 37.81
N VAL A 147 -23.13 -5.96 39.10
CA VAL A 147 -22.28 -7.03 39.61
C VAL A 147 -22.97 -8.35 39.32
N ALA A 148 -22.26 -9.28 38.67
CA ALA A 148 -22.78 -10.59 38.30
C ALA A 148 -23.47 -11.25 39.50
N ARG A 149 -24.81 -11.32 39.43
CA ARG A 149 -25.64 -12.10 40.36
C ARG A 149 -25.67 -13.53 39.82
N ARG A 150 -25.36 -14.50 40.68
CA ARG A 150 -25.63 -15.91 40.39
C ARG A 150 -27.12 -16.17 40.49
#